data_AF-A0A7U9RIW4-F1
#
_entry.id   AF-A0A7U9RIW4-F1
#
_cell.length_a   1.000
_cell.length_b   1.000
_cell.length_c   1.000
_cell.angle_alpha   90.00
_cell.angle_beta   90.00
_cell.angle_gamma   90.00
#
_symmetry.space_group_name_H-M   'P 1'
#
loop_
_entity.id
_entity.type
_entity.pdbx_description
1 polymer ?
#
loop_
_entity_poly.entity_id
_entity_poly.type
_entity_poly.pdbx_seq_one_letter_code
_entity_poly.pdbx_strand_id
1 'polypeptide(L)' 'MKKLTLNYKGRDSWSRPVYEANGNLYVDVDPRKGWKPNIHTKYNNEFDGEPDMPISENIQIEFAPCRDTWD' A
#
# COMPACT_ATOMS: atom_id res chain seq x y z
N MET A 1 -9.78 -14.54 9.60
CA MET A 1 -9.00 -13.72 8.63
C MET A 1 -8.82 -12.34 9.23
N LYS A 2 -7.61 -11.77 9.20
CA LYS A 2 -7.40 -10.39 9.65
C LYS A 2 -7.69 -9.45 8.46
N LYS A 3 -8.42 -8.36 8.72
CA LYS A 3 -8.74 -7.33 7.72
C LYS A 3 -7.86 -6.11 7.96
N LEU A 4 -7.29 -5.54 6.90
CA LEU A 4 -6.50 -4.31 6.93
C LEU A 4 -7.12 -3.30 5.96
N THR A 5 -7.58 -2.17 6.49
CA THR A 5 -8.16 -1.09 5.69
C THR A 5 -7.07 -0.07 5.39
N LEU A 6 -6.66 0.02 4.13
CA LEU A 6 -5.61 0.90 3.63
C LEU A 6 -6.23 2.22 3.16
N ASN A 7 -6.00 3.28 3.95
CA ASN A 7 -6.49 4.63 3.64
C ASN A 7 -5.50 5.36 2.75
N TYR A 8 -5.93 5.79 1.57
CA TYR A 8 -5.04 6.46 0.61
C TYR A 8 -4.45 7.77 1.18
N LYS A 9 -3.14 7.95 1.05
CA LYS A 9 -2.39 9.11 1.53
C LYS A 9 -1.79 9.97 0.44
N GLY A 10 -1.60 9.42 -0.77
CA GLY A 10 -0.95 10.10 -1.88
C GLY A 10 -0.06 9.13 -2.67
N ARG A 11 0.80 9.68 -3.53
CA ARG A 11 1.84 8.93 -4.23
C ARG A 11 3.22 9.36 -3.74
N ASP A 12 4.13 8.40 -3.59
CA ASP A 12 5.53 8.68 -3.28
C ASP A 12 6.28 9.24 -4.50
N SER A 13 7.57 9.57 -4.32
CA SER A 13 8.44 10.07 -5.39
C SER A 13 8.57 9.15 -6.62
N TRP A 14 8.18 7.89 -6.52
CA TRP A 14 8.15 6.90 -7.61
C TRP A 14 6.75 6.76 -8.24
N SER A 15 5.83 7.68 -7.90
CA SER A 15 4.43 7.64 -8.32
C SER A 15 3.68 6.39 -7.85
N ARG A 16 4.16 5.69 -6.81
CA ARG A 16 3.46 4.53 -6.23
C ARG A 16 2.47 5.01 -5.18
N PRO A 17 1.26 4.43 -5.10
CA PRO A 17 0.29 4.83 -4.10
C PRO A 17 0.73 4.39 -2.70
N VAL A 18 0.66 5.33 -1.77
CA VAL A 18 0.93 5.14 -0.35
C VAL A 18 -0.39 5.18 0.41
N TYR A 19 -0.52 4.26 1.35
CA TYR A 19 -1.69 4.10 2.21
C TYR A 19 -1.29 4.09 3.67
N GLU A 20 -2.22 4.39 4.57
CA GLU A 20 -2.04 4.30 6.02
C GLU A 20 -3.05 3.34 6.64
N ALA A 21 -2.59 2.53 7.59
CA ALA A 21 -3.44 1.75 8.47
C ALA A 21 -2.79 1.54 9.84
N ASN A 22 -3.53 1.82 10.92
CA ASN A 22 -3.10 1.62 12.30
C ASN A 22 -1.75 2.28 12.63
N GLY A 23 -1.49 3.47 12.08
CA GLY A 23 -0.25 4.24 12.27
C GLY A 23 0.92 3.82 11.39
N ASN A 24 0.75 2.82 10.51
CA ASN A 24 1.78 2.36 9.59
C ASN A 24 1.47 2.74 8.15
N LEU A 25 2.50 3.07 7.39
CA LEU A 25 2.46 3.36 5.97
C LEU A 25 2.76 2.09 5.18
N TYR A 26 1.99 1.96 4.10
CA TYR A 26 2.04 0.87 3.16
C TYR A 26 2.14 1.42 1.75
N VAL A 27 2.75 0.67 0.85
CA VAL A 27 2.90 1.04 -0.55
C VAL A 27 2.52 -0.14 -1.44
N ASP A 28 1.77 0.14 -2.51
CA ASP A 28 1.60 -0.83 -3.59
C ASP A 28 2.77 -0.70 -4.56
N VAL A 29 3.64 -1.70 -4.60
CA VAL A 29 4.83 -1.68 -5.47
C VAL A 29 4.54 -2.13 -6.90
N ASP A 30 3.37 -2.72 -7.14
CA ASP A 30 2.90 -3.10 -8.47
C ASP A 30 1.44 -2.64 -8.70
N PRO A 31 1.19 -1.32 -8.74
CA PRO A 31 -0.15 -0.75 -8.86
C PRO A 31 -0.66 -0.78 -10.31
N ARG A 32 -0.28 -1.78 -11.13
CA ARG A 32 -0.79 -1.92 -12.50
C ARG A 32 -2.27 -2.27 -12.49
N LYS A 33 -3.04 -1.58 -13.33
CA LYS A 33 -4.47 -1.86 -13.53
C LYS A 33 -4.68 -3.31 -13.99
N GLY A 34 -5.58 -4.03 -13.33
CA GLY A 34 -5.90 -5.44 -13.62
C GLY A 34 -4.97 -6.46 -12.96
N TRP A 35 -3.88 -6.04 -12.31
CA TRP A 35 -3.00 -6.92 -11.54
C TRP A 35 -3.43 -7.00 -10.08
N LYS A 36 -2.98 -8.02 -9.35
CA LYS A 36 -3.20 -8.08 -7.89
C LYS A 36 -2.36 -6.99 -7.19
N PRO A 37 -2.84 -6.43 -6.07
CA PRO A 37 -2.03 -5.52 -5.25
C PRO A 37 -0.81 -6.22 -4.69
N ASN A 38 0.33 -5.53 -4.70
CA ASN A 38 1.57 -5.99 -4.09
C ASN A 38 1.96 -5.03 -2.98
N ILE A 39 1.39 -5.23 -1.78
CA ILE A 39 1.50 -4.28 -0.67
C ILE A 39 2.70 -4.61 0.21
N HIS A 40 3.53 -3.61 0.45
CA HIS A 40 4.65 -3.64 1.39
C HIS A 40 4.49 -2.56 2.45
N THR A 41 5.10 -2.74 3.63
CA THR A 41 5.33 -1.64 4.58
C THR A 41 6.36 -0.65 4.02
N LYS A 42 6.38 0.57 4.55
CA LYS A 42 7.45 1.56 4.27
C LYS A 42 8.59 1.43 5.27
N TYR A 43 9.83 1.44 4.77
CA TYR A 43 11.02 1.49 5.62
C TYR A 43 10.99 2.76 6.50
N ASN A 44 11.31 2.60 7.78
CA ASN A 44 11.20 3.65 8.80
C ASN A 44 9.82 4.34 8.90
N ASN A 45 8.78 3.75 8.31
CA ASN A 45 7.45 4.36 8.21
C ASN A 45 7.46 5.74 7.54
N GLU A 46 8.41 5.99 6.63
CA GLU A 46 8.55 7.26 5.92
C GLU A 46 7.78 7.26 4.60
N PHE A 47 7.17 8.39 4.25
CA PHE A 47 6.31 8.50 3.06
C PHE A 47 7.06 8.20 1.76
N ASP A 48 8.26 8.77 1.60
CA ASP A 48 9.16 8.52 0.48
C ASP A 48 10.19 7.41 0.78
N GLY A 49 10.04 6.70 1.89
CA GLY A 49 10.88 5.55 2.22
C GLY A 49 10.75 4.43 1.18
N GLU A 50 11.78 3.60 1.09
CA GLU A 50 11.73 2.41 0.25
C GLU A 50 10.69 1.40 0.78
N PRO A 51 10.14 0.52 -0.08
CA PRO A 51 9.37 -0.63 0.36
C PRO A 51 10.22 -1.52 1.27
N ASP A 52 9.63 -2.00 2.36
CA ASP A 52 10.29 -2.86 3.35
C ASP A 52 9.74 -4.29 3.25
N MET A 53 8.78 -4.68 4.10
CA MET A 53 8.29 -6.05 4.17
C MET A 53 6.95 -6.23 3.44
N PRO A 54 6.77 -7.27 2.60
CA PRO A 54 5.47 -7.60 2.03
C PRO A 54 4.48 -7.96 3.14
N ILE A 55 3.21 -7.58 2.98
CA ILE A 55 2.19 -8.02 3.92
C ILE A 55 1.87 -9.51 3.72
N SER A 56 1.47 -10.18 4.80
CA SER A 56 1.11 -11.59 4.77
C SER A 56 -0.13 -11.85 3.91
N GLU A 57 -0.11 -12.90 3.08
CA GLU A 57 -1.20 -13.28 2.16
C GLU A 57 -2.52 -13.63 2.87
N ASN A 58 -2.47 -13.95 4.17
CA ASN A 58 -3.66 -14.23 4.98
C ASN A 58 -4.43 -12.96 5.44
N ILE A 59 -3.93 -11.78 5.09
CA ILE A 59 -4.55 -10.49 5.38
C ILE A 59 -5.47 -10.13 4.21
N GLN A 60 -6.74 -9.89 4.51
CA GLN A 60 -7.67 -9.33 3.54
C GLN A 60 -7.51 -7.81 3.49
N ILE A 61 -7.17 -7.29 2.32
CA ILE A 61 -6.98 -5.86 2.07
C ILE A 61 -8.30 -5.23 1.64
N GLU A 62 -8.63 -4.09 2.22
CA GLU A 62 -9.67 -3.18 1.74
C GLU A 62 -9.04 -1.82 1.49
N PHE A 63 -9.29 -1.23 0.32
CA PHE A 63 -8.78 0.09 -0.03
C PHE A 63 -9.87 1.15 0.20
N ALA A 64 -9.50 2.25 0.83
CA ALA A 64 -10.39 3.39 1.05
C ALA A 64 -9.77 4.67 0.47
N PRO A 65 -10.47 5.41 -0.43
CA PRO A 65 -11.80 5.10 -0.99
C PRO A 65 -11.80 3.98 -2.04
N CYS A 66 -10.68 3.78 -2.74
CA CYS A 66 -10.46 2.72 -3.71
C CYS A 66 -8.96 2.49 -3.89
N ARG A 67 -8.58 1.41 -4.58
CA ARG A 67 -7.17 1.19 -4.95
C ARG A 67 -6.77 2.19 -6.02
N ASP A 68 -5.72 2.95 -5.78
CA ASP A 68 -5.08 3.80 -6.78
C ASP A 68 -4.14 2.93 -7.65
N THR A 69 -4.22 3.09 -8.97
CA THR A 69 -3.42 2.34 -9.94
C THR A 69 -2.71 3.30 -10.89
N TRP A 70 -1.62 2.84 -11.50
CA TRP A 70 -1.07 3.51 -12.67
C TRP A 70 -2.07 3.44 -13.83
N ASP A 71 -2.11 4.52 -14.61
CA ASP A 71 -2.87 4.62 -15.85
C ASP A 71 -2.23 3.79 -16.97
#